data_AF-A0A951LUW8-F1
#
_entry.id   AF-A0A951LUW8-F1
#
_cell.length_a   1.000
_cell.length_b   1.000
_cell.length_c   1.000
_cell.angle_alpha   90.00
_cell.angle_beta   90.00
_cell.angle_gamma   90.00
#
_symmetry.space_group_name_H-M   'P 1'
#
loop_
_entity.id
_entity.type
_entity.pdbx_description
1 polymer ?
#
loop_
_entity_poly.entity_id
_entity_poly.type
_entity_poly.pdbx_seq_one_letter_code
_entity_poly.pdbx_strand_id
1 'polypeptide(L)'
;MKRLFVAMACVLFCAGVSVAQKGKAEPDYYPMGYAGDIFTGEVTAFDNDARTLTLTFIKDKKPQTFVVYLPDAPYEWGRDLRNFRVVDFPFDKTAKFQTFKFVSNSQGGAADSAPTGGSGIKKRPSPPPENVISDFKDFMGRNVTVYYTEMSRTVGDKKEKYNEVWRIRILPDKKK
;
A
#
# COMPACT_ATOMS: atom_id res chain seq x y z
N MET A 1 -35.36 -22.99 20.98
CA MET A 1 -34.89 -21.60 21.02
C MET A 1 -33.82 -21.37 22.09
N LYS A 2 -32.62 -21.99 21.98
CA LYS A 2 -31.49 -21.72 22.92
C LYS A 2 -30.09 -21.83 22.29
N ARG A 3 -29.97 -21.92 20.96
CA ARG A 3 -28.67 -22.04 20.27
C ARG A 3 -28.33 -20.86 19.36
N LEU A 4 -29.14 -19.80 19.37
CA LEU A 4 -29.01 -18.66 18.47
C LEU A 4 -28.41 -17.39 19.12
N PHE A 5 -28.08 -17.44 20.41
CA PHE A 5 -27.57 -16.27 21.15
C PHE A 5 -26.07 -16.34 21.49
N VAL A 6 -25.38 -17.44 21.15
CA VAL A 6 -23.94 -17.58 21.46
C VAL A 6 -23.06 -17.02 20.32
N ALA A 7 -23.61 -16.85 19.11
CA ALA A 7 -22.87 -16.36 17.94
C ALA A 7 -22.65 -14.83 17.92
N MET A 8 -23.36 -14.06 18.74
CA MET A 8 -23.36 -12.58 18.65
C MET A 8 -22.48 -11.89 19.69
N ALA A 9 -21.90 -12.62 20.65
CA ALA A 9 -21.09 -12.04 21.74
C ALA A 9 -19.57 -12.13 21.52
N CYS A 10 -19.09 -12.92 20.57
CA CYS A 10 -17.64 -13.11 20.33
C CYS A 10 -17.02 -12.11 19.33
N VAL A 11 -17.79 -11.16 18.82
CA VAL A 11 -17.32 -10.16 17.83
C VAL A 11 -16.72 -8.92 18.49
N LEU A 12 -16.81 -8.76 19.83
CA LEU A 12 -16.56 -7.46 20.48
C LEU A 12 -15.24 -7.28 21.22
N PHE A 13 -14.30 -8.23 21.21
CA PHE A 13 -13.04 -8.06 21.94
C PHE A 13 -11.82 -8.56 21.18
N CYS A 14 -11.40 -7.82 20.15
CA CYS A 14 -10.04 -7.89 19.62
C CYS A 14 -9.64 -6.54 18.97
N ALA A 15 -9.89 -5.42 19.66
CA ALA A 15 -9.22 -4.15 19.36
C ALA A 15 -7.78 -4.19 19.90
N GLY A 16 -6.98 -5.14 19.43
CA GLY A 16 -5.55 -5.21 19.71
C GLY A 16 -4.80 -4.45 18.62
N VAL A 17 -4.29 -3.27 18.97
CA VAL A 17 -3.48 -2.41 18.09
C VAL A 17 -2.33 -3.25 17.53
N SER A 18 -2.43 -3.61 16.26
CA SER A 18 -1.47 -4.46 15.55
C SER A 18 -0.48 -3.55 14.85
N VAL A 19 0.49 -3.01 15.60
CA VAL A 19 1.37 -1.91 15.17
C VAL A 19 2.53 -2.38 14.27
N ALA A 20 2.55 -3.64 13.82
CA ALA A 20 3.68 -4.17 13.03
C ALA A 20 3.35 -4.51 11.56
N GLN A 21 2.08 -4.68 11.17
CA GLN A 21 1.72 -4.96 9.75
C GLN A 21 1.08 -3.79 9.07
N LYS A 22 0.09 -3.15 9.70
CA LYS A 22 -0.34 -1.80 9.34
C LYS A 22 0.59 -0.83 10.06
N GLY A 23 1.18 0.08 9.30
CA GLY A 23 2.14 1.02 9.84
C GLY A 23 1.99 2.39 9.24
N LYS A 24 2.88 3.28 9.67
CA LYS A 24 3.08 4.58 9.06
C LYS A 24 4.38 4.60 8.28
N ALA A 25 4.35 5.28 7.15
CA ALA A 25 5.49 5.41 6.26
C ALA A 25 6.66 6.10 6.97
N GLU A 26 7.85 5.52 6.84
CA GLU A 26 9.11 6.07 7.36
C GLU A 26 9.52 7.35 6.61
N PRO A 27 10.56 8.10 7.02
CA PRO A 27 11.02 9.26 6.25
C PRO A 27 11.40 8.93 4.81
N ASP A 28 10.77 9.62 3.85
CA ASP A 28 11.05 9.50 2.42
C ASP A 28 10.36 10.62 1.64
N TYR A 29 10.52 10.59 0.31
CA TYR A 29 9.70 11.33 -0.63
C TYR A 29 8.39 10.59 -0.90
N TYR A 30 7.28 11.28 -0.67
CA TYR A 30 5.92 10.78 -0.84
C TYR A 30 5.10 11.65 -1.79
N PRO A 31 4.15 11.07 -2.55
CA PRO A 31 3.21 11.86 -3.33
C PRO A 31 2.45 12.85 -2.43
N MET A 32 2.17 14.03 -2.97
CA MET A 32 1.29 14.98 -2.29
C MET A 32 -0.09 14.34 -2.05
N GLY A 33 -0.59 14.40 -0.81
CA GLY A 33 -1.91 13.87 -0.45
C GLY A 33 -1.93 12.39 -0.01
N TYR A 34 -0.81 11.67 -0.11
CA TYR A 34 -0.69 10.36 0.55
C TYR A 34 -0.73 10.53 2.07
N ALA A 35 -1.47 9.66 2.77
CA ALA A 35 -1.70 9.73 4.24
C ALA A 35 -0.71 8.87 5.08
N GLY A 36 0.29 8.27 4.43
CA GLY A 36 1.32 7.51 5.12
C GLY A 36 0.98 6.05 5.44
N ASP A 37 -0.16 5.51 5.01
CA ASP A 37 -0.56 4.15 5.38
C ASP A 37 0.21 3.07 4.60
N ILE A 38 0.90 2.20 5.34
CA ILE A 38 1.65 1.08 4.78
C ILE A 38 1.12 -0.26 5.29
N PHE A 39 1.33 -1.29 4.48
CA PHE A 39 1.14 -2.68 4.90
C PHE A 39 2.33 -3.55 4.52
N THR A 40 2.80 -4.42 5.41
CA THR A 40 3.89 -5.37 5.12
C THR A 40 3.43 -6.81 5.21
N GLY A 41 3.74 -7.61 4.19
CA GLY A 41 3.43 -9.04 4.14
C GLY A 41 4.06 -9.76 2.94
N GLU A 42 3.89 -11.08 2.89
CA GLU A 42 4.28 -11.92 1.76
C GLU A 42 3.16 -11.96 0.73
N VAL A 43 3.46 -11.81 -0.56
CA VAL A 43 2.47 -11.97 -1.62
C VAL A 43 2.18 -13.45 -1.83
N THR A 44 0.95 -13.87 -1.53
CA THR A 44 0.54 -15.29 -1.59
C THR A 44 -0.51 -15.58 -2.65
N ALA A 45 -1.11 -14.55 -3.24
CA ALA A 45 -1.96 -14.67 -4.42
C ALA A 45 -1.99 -13.35 -5.18
N PHE A 46 -2.31 -13.43 -6.48
CA PHE A 46 -2.56 -12.28 -7.32
C PHE A 46 -3.66 -12.60 -8.34
N ASP A 47 -4.34 -11.55 -8.80
CA ASP A 47 -5.31 -11.61 -9.88
C ASP A 47 -5.00 -10.46 -10.84
N ASN A 48 -4.58 -10.81 -12.07
CA ASN A 48 -4.20 -9.83 -13.08
C ASN A 48 -5.43 -9.12 -13.67
N ASP A 49 -6.58 -9.79 -13.75
CA ASP A 49 -7.80 -9.24 -14.33
C ASP A 49 -8.50 -8.31 -13.33
N ALA A 50 -8.62 -8.75 -12.07
CA ALA A 50 -9.15 -7.93 -10.98
C ALA A 50 -8.14 -6.88 -10.47
N ARG A 51 -6.89 -6.96 -10.94
CA ARG A 51 -5.76 -6.11 -10.56
C ARG A 51 -5.50 -6.09 -9.05
N THR A 52 -5.48 -7.27 -8.42
CA THR A 52 -5.26 -7.38 -6.96
C THR A 52 -4.04 -8.21 -6.58
N LEU A 53 -3.42 -7.83 -5.45
CA LEU A 53 -2.46 -8.66 -4.71
C LEU A 53 -3.04 -9.02 -3.34
N THR A 54 -2.87 -10.28 -2.95
CA THR A 54 -3.15 -10.74 -1.59
C THR A 54 -1.84 -10.89 -0.83
N LEU A 55 -1.70 -10.09 0.23
CA LEU A 55 -0.56 -10.15 1.14
C LEU A 55 -0.98 -10.95 2.37
N THR A 56 -0.17 -11.92 2.76
CA THR A 56 -0.34 -12.70 3.98
C THR A 56 0.77 -12.39 4.97
N PHE A 57 0.41 -12.31 6.24
CA PHE A 57 1.37 -12.34 7.33
C PHE A 57 0.90 -13.31 8.41
N ILE A 58 1.83 -13.75 9.25
CA ILE A 58 1.52 -14.59 10.41
C ILE A 58 1.50 -13.69 11.64
N LYS A 59 0.38 -13.67 12.35
CA LYS A 59 0.26 -13.08 13.70
C LYS A 59 -0.31 -14.11 14.64
N ASP A 60 0.36 -14.31 15.77
CA ASP A 60 -0.04 -15.27 16.80
C ASP A 60 -0.30 -16.69 16.22
N LYS A 61 0.60 -17.13 15.32
CA LYS A 61 0.54 -18.41 14.58
C LYS A 61 -0.66 -18.56 13.64
N LYS A 62 -1.42 -17.50 13.39
CA LYS A 62 -2.53 -17.50 12.44
C LYS A 62 -2.20 -16.63 11.22
N PRO A 63 -2.46 -17.11 10.00
CA PRO A 63 -2.35 -16.28 8.82
C PRO A 63 -3.45 -15.22 8.83
N GLN A 64 -3.08 -14.00 8.46
CA GLN A 64 -4.00 -12.89 8.19
C GLN A 64 -3.69 -12.36 6.80
N THR A 65 -4.74 -12.01 6.07
CA THR A 65 -4.64 -11.54 4.69
C THR A 65 -5.03 -10.08 4.57
N PHE A 66 -4.44 -9.43 3.57
CA PHE A 66 -4.73 -8.06 3.20
C PHE A 66 -4.73 -7.97 1.68
N VAL A 67 -5.84 -7.54 1.12
CA VAL A 67 -6.00 -7.41 -0.33
C VAL A 67 -5.79 -5.95 -0.72
N VAL A 68 -4.93 -5.74 -1.71
CA VAL A 68 -4.66 -4.43 -2.30
C VAL A 68 -4.95 -4.44 -3.78
N TYR A 69 -5.31 -3.28 -4.30
CA TYR A 69 -5.55 -3.02 -5.71
C TYR A 69 -4.34 -2.30 -6.30
N LEU A 70 -3.82 -2.83 -7.41
CA LEU A 70 -2.76 -2.18 -8.18
C LEU A 70 -3.42 -1.36 -9.30
N PRO A 71 -3.08 -0.07 -9.44
CA PRO A 71 -3.69 0.76 -10.45
C PRO A 71 -3.34 0.29 -11.87
N ASP A 72 -4.24 0.55 -12.81
CA ASP A 72 -3.94 0.55 -14.24
C ASP A 72 -3.19 1.83 -14.61
N ALA A 73 -1.95 1.91 -14.14
CA ALA A 73 -1.06 3.02 -14.38
C ALA A 73 0.31 2.49 -14.83
N PRO A 74 1.06 3.30 -15.62
CA PRO A 74 2.46 3.03 -15.84
C PRO A 74 3.23 2.90 -14.51
N TYR A 75 4.37 2.26 -14.49
CA TYR A 75 5.20 2.10 -13.31
C TYR A 75 6.67 2.39 -13.63
N GLU A 76 7.46 2.58 -12.57
CA GLU A 76 8.91 2.74 -12.70
C GLU A 76 9.60 1.94 -11.60
N TRP A 77 10.61 1.16 -12.00
CA TRP A 77 11.54 0.55 -11.06
C TRP A 77 12.53 1.61 -10.56
N GLY A 78 12.72 1.64 -9.25
CA GLY A 78 13.64 2.59 -8.64
C GLY A 78 14.28 2.04 -7.38
N ARG A 79 14.92 2.96 -6.67
CA ARG A 79 15.42 2.73 -5.31
C ARG A 79 14.98 3.85 -4.40
N ASP A 80 14.63 3.48 -3.17
CA ASP A 80 14.33 4.46 -2.13
C ASP A 80 15.60 4.97 -1.44
N LEU A 81 15.45 5.90 -0.49
CA LEU A 81 16.58 6.50 0.24
C LEU A 81 17.41 5.48 1.06
N ARG A 82 16.85 4.31 1.34
CA ARG A 82 17.52 3.20 2.03
C ARG A 82 18.07 2.16 1.05
N ASN A 83 18.06 2.47 -0.24
CA ASN A 83 18.55 1.64 -1.33
C ASN A 83 17.74 0.35 -1.57
N PHE A 84 16.51 0.23 -1.04
CA PHE A 84 15.62 -0.90 -1.37
C PHE A 84 15.07 -0.76 -2.78
N ARG A 85 14.82 -1.90 -3.43
CA ARG A 85 14.12 -1.92 -4.73
C ARG A 85 12.67 -1.51 -4.53
N VAL A 86 12.18 -0.60 -5.36
CA VAL A 86 10.78 -0.15 -5.33
C VAL A 86 10.18 -0.18 -6.72
N VAL A 87 8.87 -0.38 -6.76
CA VAL A 87 8.00 -0.13 -7.92
C VAL A 87 7.11 1.05 -7.55
N ASP A 88 7.26 2.16 -8.26
CA ASP A 88 6.42 3.36 -8.11
C ASP A 88 5.36 3.39 -9.21
N PHE A 89 4.12 3.68 -8.83
CA PHE A 89 3.03 4.04 -9.74
C PHE A 89 2.75 5.54 -9.64
N PRO A 90 2.35 6.22 -10.73
CA PRO A 90 1.79 7.57 -10.70
C PRO A 90 0.66 7.64 -9.69
N PHE A 91 0.75 8.62 -8.79
CA PHE A 91 -0.31 8.90 -7.85
C PHE A 91 -1.48 9.59 -8.55
N ASP A 92 -1.19 10.55 -9.44
CA ASP A 92 -2.15 11.07 -10.41
C ASP A 92 -1.85 10.49 -11.79
N LYS A 93 -2.65 9.51 -12.21
CA LYS A 93 -2.49 8.79 -13.48
C LYS A 93 -2.66 9.69 -14.70
N THR A 94 -3.27 10.86 -14.54
CA THR A 94 -3.54 11.82 -15.62
C THR A 94 -2.50 12.94 -15.71
N ALA A 95 -1.71 13.13 -14.65
CA ALA A 95 -0.72 14.20 -14.62
C ALA A 95 0.50 13.86 -15.50
N LYS A 96 1.00 14.87 -16.22
CA LYS A 96 2.28 14.79 -16.95
C LYS A 96 3.48 14.68 -16.01
N PHE A 97 3.32 15.18 -14.79
CA PHE A 97 4.37 15.18 -13.77
C PHE A 97 3.76 14.88 -12.40
N GLN A 98 4.45 14.05 -11.64
CA GLN A 98 4.14 13.74 -10.26
C GLN A 98 4.92 14.69 -9.34
N THR A 99 4.24 15.21 -8.31
CA THR A 99 4.87 16.06 -7.29
C THR A 99 4.99 15.26 -6.00
N PHE A 100 6.21 15.19 -5.50
CA PHE A 100 6.57 14.52 -4.26
C PHE A 100 7.09 15.54 -3.26
N LYS A 101 6.88 15.27 -1.98
CA LYS A 101 7.45 16.06 -0.89
C LYS A 101 8.20 15.13 0.05
N PHE A 102 9.38 15.58 0.47
CA PHE A 102 10.12 14.90 1.53
C PHE A 102 9.40 15.11 2.87
N VAL A 103 9.18 14.03 3.60
CA VAL A 103 8.62 14.06 4.95
C VAL A 103 9.69 13.57 5.92
N SER A 104 10.18 14.47 6.77
CA SER A 104 11.06 14.14 7.89
C SER A 104 10.24 13.89 9.16
N ASN A 105 10.54 12.82 9.87
CA ASN A 105 9.87 12.42 11.11
C ASN A 105 10.42 13.14 12.37
N SER A 106 10.95 14.36 12.26
CA SER A 106 11.52 15.08 13.41
C SER A 106 10.51 15.40 14.53
N GLN A 107 9.21 15.22 14.29
CA GLN A 107 8.13 15.33 15.29
C GLN A 107 7.08 14.22 15.16
N GLY A 108 7.47 12.99 14.81
CA GLY A 108 6.61 11.80 14.96
C GLY A 108 5.31 11.73 14.13
N GLY A 109 5.01 12.73 13.30
CA GLY A 109 3.92 12.68 12.34
C GLY A 109 4.25 11.73 11.20
N ALA A 110 3.28 10.92 10.79
CA ALA A 110 3.36 10.14 9.56
C ALA A 110 3.54 11.07 8.34
N ALA A 111 3.52 10.52 7.13
CA ALA A 111 3.24 11.33 5.94
C ALA A 111 1.78 11.85 5.97
N ASP A 112 1.37 12.55 7.03
CA ASP A 112 0.07 13.19 7.11
C ASP A 112 0.05 14.35 6.10
N SER A 113 -1.01 14.36 5.27
CA SER A 113 -1.43 15.36 4.29
C SER A 113 -0.46 16.54 4.16
N ALA A 114 0.57 16.36 3.35
CA ALA A 114 1.65 17.32 3.23
C ALA A 114 1.10 18.67 2.74
N PRO A 115 1.28 19.79 3.48
CA PRO A 115 0.79 21.10 3.02
C PRO A 115 1.54 21.57 1.77
N THR A 116 0.81 22.26 0.90
CA THR A 116 1.18 22.74 -0.44
C THR A 116 2.20 23.89 -0.37
N GLY A 117 3.47 23.58 -0.08
CA GLY A 117 4.58 24.56 -0.13
C GLY A 117 5.73 24.25 0.83
N GLY A 118 6.97 24.53 0.41
CA GLY A 118 8.18 24.40 1.23
C GLY A 118 9.40 23.80 0.51
N SER A 119 10.56 23.83 1.18
CA SER A 119 11.77 23.11 0.76
C SER A 119 11.52 21.60 0.74
N GLY A 120 12.23 20.86 -0.14
CA GLY A 120 12.08 19.41 -0.24
C GLY A 120 10.96 18.90 -1.16
N ILE A 121 10.45 19.72 -2.08
CA ILE A 121 9.53 19.29 -3.15
C ILE A 121 10.34 18.80 -4.37
N LYS A 122 10.00 17.63 -4.91
CA LYS A 122 10.54 17.09 -6.16
C LYS A 122 9.43 16.85 -7.16
N LYS A 123 9.68 17.24 -8.41
CA LYS A 123 8.80 16.96 -9.55
C LYS A 123 9.47 15.90 -10.43
N ARG A 124 8.74 14.82 -10.76
CA ARG A 124 9.21 13.76 -11.66
C ARG A 124 8.25 13.63 -12.84
N PRO A 125 8.72 13.40 -14.08
CA PRO A 125 7.82 13.05 -15.17
C PRO A 125 7.09 11.74 -14.85
N SER A 126 5.86 11.59 -15.34
CA SER A 126 5.18 10.29 -15.26
C SER A 126 5.91 9.26 -16.15
N PRO A 127 5.99 7.99 -15.75
CA PRO A 127 6.58 6.95 -16.58
C PRO A 127 5.82 6.81 -17.91
N PRO A 128 6.48 6.34 -18.97
CA PRO A 128 5.86 6.29 -20.28
C PRO A 128 4.80 5.16 -20.34
N PRO A 129 3.77 5.26 -21.21
CA PRO A 129 2.62 4.34 -21.23
C PRO A 129 2.97 2.87 -21.44
N GLU A 130 4.07 2.57 -22.11
CA GLU A 130 4.57 1.21 -22.31
C GLU A 130 5.01 0.53 -21.00
N ASN A 131 5.28 1.29 -19.94
CA ASN A 131 5.63 0.75 -18.64
C ASN A 131 4.39 0.35 -17.84
N VAL A 132 3.39 -0.31 -18.41
CA VAL A 132 2.25 -0.84 -17.62
C VAL A 132 2.56 -2.27 -17.22
N ILE A 133 2.41 -2.56 -15.92
CA ILE A 133 2.62 -3.91 -15.43
C ILE A 133 1.42 -4.76 -15.84
N SER A 134 1.65 -5.75 -16.68
CA SER A 134 0.60 -6.64 -17.20
C SER A 134 0.47 -7.94 -16.42
N ASP A 135 1.52 -8.34 -15.72
CA ASP A 135 1.56 -9.57 -14.91
C ASP A 135 2.17 -9.31 -13.53
N PHE A 136 1.49 -9.75 -12.50
CA PHE A 136 1.91 -9.64 -11.10
C PHE A 136 2.69 -10.84 -10.58
N LYS A 137 2.91 -11.86 -11.41
CA LYS A 137 3.65 -13.06 -11.04
C LYS A 137 5.02 -12.78 -10.42
N ASP A 138 5.68 -11.71 -10.84
CA ASP A 138 6.99 -11.32 -10.30
C ASP A 138 6.97 -10.96 -8.80
N PHE A 139 5.80 -10.64 -8.24
CA PHE A 139 5.66 -10.38 -6.81
C PHE A 139 5.41 -11.65 -5.99
N MET A 140 4.99 -12.75 -6.60
CA MET A 140 4.59 -13.96 -5.90
C MET A 140 5.71 -14.50 -4.99
N GLY A 141 5.37 -14.80 -3.74
CA GLY A 141 6.30 -15.30 -2.72
C GLY A 141 7.27 -14.26 -2.15
N ARG A 142 7.25 -13.01 -2.65
CA ARG A 142 8.09 -11.94 -2.12
C ARG A 142 7.48 -11.35 -0.86
N ASN A 143 8.34 -11.03 0.11
CA ASN A 143 7.97 -10.12 1.18
C ASN A 143 8.05 -8.68 0.67
N VAL A 144 6.97 -7.93 0.83
CA VAL A 144 6.85 -6.56 0.33
C VAL A 144 6.23 -5.64 1.38
N THR A 145 6.53 -4.35 1.26
CA THR A 145 5.76 -3.29 1.93
C THR A 145 5.02 -2.50 0.86
N VAL A 146 3.70 -2.49 0.92
CA VAL A 146 2.84 -1.70 0.04
C VAL A 146 2.49 -0.38 0.72
N TYR A 147 2.49 0.69 -0.06
CA TYR A 147 2.10 2.04 0.34
C TYR A 147 0.78 2.33 -0.36
N TYR A 148 -0.28 2.54 0.42
CA TYR A 148 -1.64 2.51 -0.12
C TYR A 148 -2.51 3.65 0.42
N THR A 149 -3.53 4.01 -0.34
CA THR A 149 -4.59 4.92 0.11
C THR A 149 -5.91 4.15 0.12
N GLU A 150 -6.68 4.27 1.21
CA GLU A 150 -8.02 3.72 1.27
C GLU A 150 -8.96 4.59 0.43
N MET A 151 -9.45 4.02 -0.65
CA MET A 151 -10.35 4.65 -1.60
C MET A 151 -11.75 4.05 -1.45
N SER A 152 -12.75 4.72 -2.02
CA SER A 152 -14.12 4.20 -2.09
C SER A 152 -14.63 4.28 -3.52
N ARG A 153 -15.27 3.22 -3.99
CA ARG A 153 -15.94 3.18 -5.29
C ARG A 153 -17.39 2.71 -5.12
N THR A 154 -18.22 3.05 -6.10
CA THR A 154 -19.61 2.59 -6.15
C THR A 154 -19.68 1.41 -7.11
N VAL A 155 -20.17 0.26 -6.62
CA VAL A 155 -20.39 -0.96 -7.41
C VAL A 155 -21.87 -1.32 -7.29
N GLY A 156 -22.63 -1.08 -8.37
CA GLY A 156 -24.09 -1.06 -8.29
C GLY A 156 -24.57 0.03 -7.33
N ASP A 157 -25.43 -0.34 -6.37
CA ASP A 157 -25.96 0.61 -5.36
C ASP A 157 -25.14 0.64 -4.06
N LYS A 158 -23.97 -0.01 -4.02
CA LYS A 158 -23.16 -0.13 -2.80
C LYS A 158 -21.84 0.62 -2.93
N LYS A 159 -21.45 1.31 -1.85
CA LYS A 159 -20.10 1.84 -1.69
C LYS A 159 -19.19 0.75 -1.12
N GLU A 160 -18.11 0.48 -1.83
CA GLU A 160 -17.07 -0.47 -1.44
C GLU A 160 -15.75 0.27 -1.23
N LYS A 161 -15.06 -0.07 -0.14
CA LYS A 161 -13.70 0.42 0.13
C LYS A 161 -12.66 -0.49 -0.49
N TYR A 162 -11.57 0.09 -0.96
CA TYR A 162 -10.43 -0.67 -1.48
C TYR A 162 -9.12 0.05 -1.19
N ASN A 163 -8.02 -0.70 -1.16
CA ASN A 163 -6.68 -0.17 -0.84
C ASN A 163 -5.90 -0.01 -2.15
N GLU A 164 -5.87 1.20 -2.72
CA GLU A 164 -5.11 1.47 -3.95
C GLU A 164 -3.64 1.70 -3.63
N VAL A 165 -2.75 0.96 -4.29
CA VAL A 165 -1.30 1.04 -4.10
C VAL A 165 -0.69 2.11 -5.00
N TRP A 166 0.21 2.91 -4.46
CA TRP A 166 1.04 3.82 -5.26
C TRP A 166 2.53 3.45 -5.25
N ARG A 167 2.99 2.67 -4.27
CA ARG A 167 4.36 2.13 -4.21
C ARG A 167 4.40 0.74 -3.61
N ILE A 168 5.27 -0.10 -4.16
CA ILE A 168 5.64 -1.40 -3.59
C ILE A 168 7.14 -1.37 -3.31
N ARG A 169 7.53 -1.56 -2.05
CA ARG A 169 8.93 -1.87 -1.68
C ARG A 169 9.10 -3.38 -1.66
N ILE A 170 10.13 -3.87 -2.36
CA ILE A 170 10.57 -5.25 -2.27
C ILE A 170 11.53 -5.39 -1.09
N LEU A 171 11.17 -6.21 -0.11
CA LEU A 171 12.03 -6.50 1.02
C LEU A 171 13.04 -7.58 0.63
N PRO A 172 14.25 -7.56 1.22
CA PRO A 172 15.19 -8.66 1.05
C PRO A 172 14.54 -9.98 1.48
N ASP A 173 14.88 -11.06 0.80
CA ASP A 173 14.49 -12.39 1.25
C ASP A 173 15.00 -12.60 2.67
N LYS A 174 14.17 -13.18 3.54
CA LYS A 174 14.62 -13.58 4.87
C LYS A 174 15.78 -14.55 4.65
N LYS A 175 16.97 -14.22 5.17
CA LYS A 175 18.10 -15.16 5.18
C LYS A 175 17.59 -16.44 5.82
N LYS A 176 17.61 -17.54 5.06
CA LYS A 176 17.26 -18.87 5.53
C LYS A 176 18.25 -19.31 6.60
#